data_AF-A0A524JJ97-F1
#
_entry.id   AF-A0A524JJ97-F1
#
_cell.length_a   1.000
_cell.length_b   1.000
_cell.length_c   1.000
_cell.angle_alpha   90.00
_cell.angle_beta   90.00
_cell.angle_gamma   90.00
#
_symmetry.space_group_name_H-M   'P 1'
#
loop_
_entity.id
_entity.type
_entity.pdbx_description
1 polymer ?
#
loop_
_entity_poly.entity_id
_entity_poly.type
_entity_poly.pdbx_seq_one_letter_code
_entity_poly.pdbx_strand_id
1 'polypeptide(L)'
;VLIVATGAQQPTISREMVHSKKPLLILDLSIPKNVADEVADLEMVTVVHLDYLSQLTDGTMERRKEHIPDAEAIIEGIKAEFVQWLETRKFAPVIKALKLKLKVMKEEELDYQSKKQTDFNAEQADEISNRIIQKITKQFANHLKDDSVDADSSLELIQKIFQLEVHSK
;
A
#
# COMPACT_ATOMS: atom_id res chain seq x y z
N VAL A 1 -37.73 0.10 21.57
CA VAL A 1 -36.51 0.72 21.03
C VAL A 1 -36.31 0.17 19.62
N LEU A 2 -36.12 1.03 18.62
CA LEU A 2 -35.80 0.68 17.24
C LEU A 2 -34.34 1.08 16.99
N ILE A 3 -33.54 0.20 16.39
CA ILE A 3 -32.16 0.50 16.02
C ILE A 3 -32.08 0.51 14.50
N VAL A 4 -31.55 1.59 13.94
CA VAL A 4 -31.35 1.77 12.51
C VAL A 4 -29.85 1.83 12.24
N ALA A 5 -29.35 0.93 11.38
CA ALA A 5 -27.93 0.78 11.08
C ALA A 5 -27.75 0.23 9.65
N THR A 6 -28.21 1.01 8.66
CA THR A 6 -28.13 0.64 7.24
C THR A 6 -27.21 1.59 6.48
N GLY A 7 -26.68 1.13 5.33
CA GLY A 7 -25.85 1.95 4.43
C GLY A 7 -26.64 2.74 3.40
N ALA A 8 -27.95 2.95 3.61
CA ALA A 8 -28.80 3.66 2.66
C ALA A 8 -28.38 5.11 2.50
N GLN A 9 -28.42 5.61 1.25
CA GLN A 9 -28.12 7.01 0.90
C GLN A 9 -29.28 7.96 1.22
N GLN A 10 -30.49 7.42 1.36
CA GLN A 10 -31.70 8.17 1.72
C GLN A 10 -32.29 7.62 3.03
N PRO A 11 -33.00 8.45 3.81
CA PRO A 11 -33.68 7.99 5.01
C PRO A 11 -34.61 6.81 4.72
N THR A 12 -34.41 5.71 5.45
CA THR A 12 -35.23 4.50 5.36
C THR A 12 -36.45 4.55 6.26
N ILE A 13 -36.44 5.42 7.26
CA ILE A 13 -37.57 5.64 8.18
C ILE A 13 -38.10 7.06 7.95
N SER A 14 -39.30 7.15 7.39
CA SER A 14 -40.06 8.40 7.24
C SER A 14 -41.18 8.50 8.27
N ARG A 15 -41.74 9.69 8.43
CA ARG A 15 -42.83 9.97 9.39
C ARG A 15 -44.04 9.07 9.15
N GLU A 16 -44.41 8.84 7.89
CA GLU A 16 -45.57 8.03 7.49
C GLU A 16 -45.43 6.55 7.90
N MET A 17 -44.21 6.08 8.16
CA MET A 17 -43.98 4.69 8.54
C MET A 17 -44.16 4.47 10.05
N VAL A 18 -44.21 5.54 10.85
CA VAL A 18 -44.17 5.47 12.31
C VAL A 18 -45.52 5.84 12.92
N HIS A 19 -46.29 4.84 13.34
CA HIS A 19 -47.61 4.99 13.96
C HIS A 19 -47.63 4.49 15.43
N SER A 20 -46.61 4.83 16.20
CA SER A 20 -46.49 4.32 17.57
C SER A 20 -47.45 5.02 18.54
N LYS A 21 -48.32 4.26 19.20
CA LYS A 21 -49.18 4.73 20.31
C LYS A 21 -48.49 4.68 21.69
N LYS A 22 -47.24 4.21 21.73
CA LYS A 22 -46.41 4.08 22.93
C LYS A 22 -45.06 4.78 22.70
N PRO A 23 -44.35 5.20 23.77
CA PRO A 23 -43.05 5.84 23.60
C PRO A 23 -42.08 4.95 22.82
N LEU A 24 -41.53 5.47 21.73
CA LEU A 24 -40.60 4.78 20.83
C LEU A 24 -39.28 5.54 20.79
N LEU A 25 -38.24 4.95 21.38
CA LEU A 25 -36.86 5.39 21.17
C LEU A 25 -36.32 4.79 19.87
N ILE A 26 -35.84 5.63 18.96
CA ILE A 26 -35.13 5.25 17.74
C ILE A 26 -33.66 5.65 17.90
N LEU A 27 -32.77 4.66 17.82
CA LEU A 27 -31.32 4.86 17.81
C LEU A 27 -30.84 4.75 16.36
N ASP A 28 -30.42 5.87 15.77
CA ASP A 28 -29.87 5.92 14.42
C ASP A 28 -28.35 5.89 14.47
N LEU A 29 -27.77 4.74 14.13
CA LEU A 29 -26.33 4.47 14.09
C LEU A 29 -25.75 4.58 12.66
N SER A 30 -26.54 5.05 11.71
CA SER A 30 -26.15 5.16 10.30
C SER A 30 -25.46 6.48 9.97
N ILE A 31 -24.54 6.43 8.99
CA ILE A 31 -23.97 7.60 8.32
C ILE A 31 -24.02 7.34 6.81
N PRO A 32 -24.77 8.11 6.00
CA PRO A 32 -25.62 9.27 6.37
C PRO A 32 -26.87 8.86 7.19
N LYS A 33 -27.55 9.84 7.82
CA LYS A 33 -28.75 9.61 8.66
C LYS A 33 -29.79 8.77 7.93
N ASN A 34 -30.35 7.78 8.62
CA ASN A 34 -31.36 6.89 8.04
C ASN A 34 -32.77 7.15 8.57
N VAL A 35 -32.89 7.97 9.60
CA VAL A 35 -34.17 8.47 10.10
C VAL A 35 -34.37 9.89 9.57
N ALA A 36 -35.49 10.12 8.87
CA ALA A 36 -35.83 11.46 8.40
C ALA A 36 -36.07 12.39 9.59
N ASP A 37 -35.62 13.65 9.50
CA ASP A 37 -35.69 14.59 10.63
C ASP A 37 -37.15 14.81 11.11
N GLU A 38 -38.12 14.74 10.19
CA GLU A 38 -39.57 14.83 10.45
C GLU A 38 -40.12 13.76 11.40
N VAL A 39 -39.39 12.64 11.59
CA VAL A 39 -39.77 11.58 12.53
C VAL A 39 -39.59 12.03 13.98
N ALA A 40 -38.70 12.99 14.24
CA ALA A 40 -38.48 13.56 15.56
C ALA A 40 -39.65 14.46 16.04
N ASP A 41 -40.51 14.91 15.13
CA ASP A 41 -41.67 15.76 15.45
C ASP A 41 -42.87 14.98 16.04
N LEU A 42 -42.80 13.64 16.06
CA LEU A 42 -43.87 12.79 16.58
C LEU A 42 -43.84 12.76 18.12
N GLU A 43 -44.95 13.13 18.77
CA GLU A 43 -45.06 13.28 20.24
C GLU A 43 -44.59 12.06 21.05
N MET A 44 -44.75 10.85 20.50
CA MET A 44 -44.42 9.58 21.16
C MET A 44 -43.09 9.00 20.69
N VAL A 45 -42.25 9.75 19.97
CA VAL A 45 -40.99 9.27 19.38
C VAL A 45 -39.82 10.10 19.88
N THR A 46 -38.73 9.43 20.22
CA THR A 46 -37.46 10.07 20.55
C THR A 46 -36.40 9.51 19.60
N VAL A 47 -35.80 10.37 18.77
CA VAL A 47 -34.73 9.98 17.86
C VAL A 47 -33.39 10.40 18.46
N VAL A 48 -32.46 9.45 18.59
CA VAL A 48 -31.09 9.69 19.04
C VAL A 48 -30.14 9.24 17.94
N HIS A 49 -29.35 10.18 17.43
CA HIS A 49 -28.32 9.90 16.43
C HIS A 49 -26.97 9.57 17.07
N LEU A 50 -26.10 8.90 16.31
CA LEU A 50 -24.74 8.55 16.71
C LEU A 50 -23.93 9.76 17.22
N ASP A 51 -24.08 10.93 16.59
CA ASP A 51 -23.36 12.16 16.99
C ASP A 51 -23.71 12.60 18.43
N TYR A 52 -24.97 12.42 18.83
CA TYR A 52 -25.43 12.74 20.19
C TYR A 52 -24.89 11.74 21.22
N LEU A 53 -24.77 10.46 20.85
CA LEU A 53 -24.16 9.43 21.70
C LEU A 53 -22.66 9.69 21.91
N SER A 54 -21.98 10.21 20.89
CA SER A 54 -20.56 10.60 20.98
C SER A 54 -20.32 11.66 22.07
N GLN A 55 -21.22 12.65 22.20
CA GLN A 55 -21.14 13.72 23.20
C GLN A 55 -21.35 13.25 24.66
N LEU A 56 -22.00 12.11 24.88
CA LEU A 56 -22.32 11.60 26.22
C LEU A 56 -21.25 10.64 26.79
N THR A 57 -20.20 10.32 26.01
CA THR A 57 -19.23 9.27 26.36
C THR A 57 -17.87 9.78 26.86
N ASP A 58 -17.85 10.97 27.46
CA ASP A 58 -16.64 11.64 27.98
C ASP A 58 -15.76 10.75 28.88
N GLY A 59 -16.37 9.98 29.79
CA GLY A 59 -15.62 9.11 30.70
C GLY A 59 -14.98 7.89 30.04
N THR A 60 -15.56 7.37 28.95
CA THR A 60 -14.96 6.25 28.19
C THR A 60 -13.86 6.75 27.26
N MET A 61 -13.97 8.00 26.80
CA MET A 61 -13.00 8.61 25.89
C MET A 61 -11.66 8.85 26.57
N GLU A 62 -11.65 9.30 27.83
CA GLU A 62 -10.40 9.57 28.56
C GLU A 62 -9.58 8.29 28.78
N ARG A 63 -10.24 7.18 29.15
CA ARG A 63 -9.58 5.88 29.30
C ARG A 63 -9.05 5.31 27.98
N ARG A 64 -9.64 5.69 26.84
CA ARG A 64 -9.12 5.33 25.51
C ARG A 64 -7.91 6.17 25.12
N LYS A 65 -7.81 7.42 25.56
CA LYS A 65 -6.66 8.28 25.29
C LYS A 65 -5.38 7.75 25.94
N GLU A 66 -5.48 7.07 27.07
CA GLU A 66 -4.34 6.43 27.73
C GLU A 66 -3.64 5.39 26.85
N HIS A 67 -4.35 4.81 25.88
CA HIS A 67 -3.79 3.84 24.92
C HIS A 67 -3.21 4.46 23.64
N ILE A 68 -3.31 5.79 23.47
CA ILE A 68 -2.75 6.47 22.29
C ILE A 68 -1.23 6.25 22.19
N PRO A 69 -0.42 6.40 23.26
CA PRO A 69 1.01 6.19 23.17
C PRO A 69 1.39 4.77 22.73
N ASP A 70 0.66 3.75 23.19
CA ASP A 70 0.88 2.36 22.78
C ASP A 70 0.58 2.16 21.29
N ALA A 71 -0.50 2.77 20.80
CA ALA A 71 -0.87 2.73 19.38
C ALA A 71 0.17 3.46 18.51
N GLU A 72 0.66 4.62 18.96
CA GLU A 72 1.73 5.37 18.28
C GLU A 72 3.04 4.57 18.20
N ALA A 73 3.40 3.85 19.27
CA ALA A 73 4.58 2.98 19.27
C ALA A 73 4.46 1.85 18.23
N ILE A 74 3.28 1.24 18.08
CA ILE A 74 3.02 0.24 17.04
C ILE A 74 3.13 0.87 15.65
N ILE A 75 2.55 2.06 15.45
CA ILE A 75 2.60 2.78 14.17
C ILE A 75 4.05 3.09 13.78
N GLU A 76 4.87 3.60 14.70
CA GLU A 76 6.28 3.90 14.40
C GLU A 76 7.08 2.64 14.08
N GLY A 77 6.81 1.51 14.75
CA GLY A 77 7.43 0.23 14.40
C GLY A 77 7.10 -0.22 12.98
N ILE A 78 5.82 -0.19 12.60
CA ILE A 78 5.36 -0.57 11.25
C ILE A 78 5.91 0.41 10.21
N LYS A 79 5.96 1.70 10.52
CA LYS A 79 6.49 2.73 9.63
C LYS A 79 7.99 2.53 9.37
N ALA A 80 8.77 2.19 10.39
CA ALA A 80 10.18 1.86 10.22
C ALA A 80 10.36 0.64 9.31
N GLU A 81 9.59 -0.43 9.54
CA GLU A 81 9.60 -1.63 8.69
C GLU A 81 9.20 -1.30 7.24
N PHE A 82 8.17 -0.47 7.07
CA PHE A 82 7.70 -0.04 5.76
C PHE A 82 8.74 0.79 5.01
N VAL A 83 9.43 1.71 5.68
CA VAL A 83 10.52 2.49 5.09
C VAL A 83 11.66 1.58 4.67
N GLN A 84 12.10 0.66 5.54
CA GLN A 84 13.15 -0.31 5.19
C GLN A 84 12.73 -1.15 3.97
N TRP A 85 11.49 -1.62 3.94
CA TRP A 85 10.95 -2.34 2.80
C TRP A 85 10.93 -1.49 1.51
N LEU A 86 10.57 -0.21 1.61
CA LEU A 86 10.55 0.72 0.49
C LEU A 86 11.96 0.92 -0.09
N GLU A 87 12.97 1.08 0.76
CA GLU A 87 14.38 1.18 0.35
C GLU A 87 14.78 -0.03 -0.49
N THR A 88 14.44 -1.26 -0.07
CA THR A 88 14.76 -2.47 -0.87
C THR A 88 14.14 -2.48 -2.28
N ARG A 89 13.04 -1.74 -2.49
CA ARG A 89 12.38 -1.64 -3.80
C ARG A 89 12.97 -0.58 -4.72
N LYS A 90 13.67 0.45 -4.18
CA LYS A 90 14.31 1.50 -4.99
C LYS A 90 15.33 0.96 -5.99
N PHE A 91 15.95 -0.18 -5.68
CA PHE A 91 16.98 -0.80 -6.53
C PHE A 91 16.42 -1.62 -7.69
N ALA A 92 15.15 -2.06 -7.61
CA ALA A 92 14.58 -2.97 -8.61
C ALA A 92 14.59 -2.38 -10.05
N PRO A 93 14.25 -1.10 -10.29
CA PRO A 93 14.38 -0.47 -11.60
C PRO A 93 15.81 -0.46 -12.15
N VAL A 94 16.80 -0.18 -11.29
CA VAL A 94 18.21 -0.09 -11.70
C VAL A 94 18.78 -1.47 -12.03
N ILE A 95 18.49 -2.47 -11.19
CA ILE A 95 18.86 -3.87 -11.46
C ILE A 95 18.25 -4.35 -12.77
N LYS A 96 17.00 -3.96 -13.07
CA LYS A 96 16.35 -4.27 -14.34
C LYS A 96 17.06 -3.59 -15.52
N ALA A 97 17.40 -2.30 -15.41
CA ALA A 97 18.12 -1.57 -16.44
C ALA A 97 19.52 -2.18 -16.70
N LEU A 98 20.26 -2.52 -15.64
CA LEU A 98 21.54 -3.21 -15.72
C LEU A 98 21.41 -4.55 -16.46
N LYS A 99 20.43 -5.37 -16.09
CA LYS A 99 20.18 -6.66 -16.74
C LYS A 99 19.88 -6.50 -18.24
N LEU A 100 19.14 -5.45 -18.63
CA LEU A 100 18.87 -5.16 -20.04
C LEU A 100 20.15 -4.73 -20.77
N LYS A 101 20.95 -3.84 -20.18
CA LYS A 101 22.22 -3.40 -20.78
C LYS A 101 23.19 -4.57 -21.00
N LEU A 102 23.30 -5.47 -20.02
CA LEU A 102 24.13 -6.67 -20.13
C LEU A 102 23.62 -7.65 -21.20
N LYS A 103 22.30 -7.73 -21.41
CA LYS A 103 21.72 -8.55 -22.49
C LYS A 103 22.06 -7.99 -23.87
N VAL A 104 22.01 -6.66 -24.03
CA VAL A 104 22.42 -6.01 -25.28
C VAL A 104 23.89 -6.30 -25.58
N MET A 105 24.78 -6.11 -24.60
CA MET A 105 26.22 -6.44 -24.75
C MET A 105 26.44 -7.91 -25.11
N LYS A 106 25.67 -8.82 -24.50
CA LYS A 106 25.70 -10.25 -24.84
C LYS A 106 25.32 -10.46 -26.31
N GLU A 107 24.22 -9.88 -26.77
CA GLU A 107 23.74 -10.05 -28.15
C GLU A 107 24.76 -9.52 -29.17
N GLU A 108 25.37 -8.37 -28.90
CA GLU A 108 26.46 -7.80 -29.71
C GLU A 108 27.67 -8.74 -29.80
N GLU A 109 28.09 -9.31 -28.67
CA GLU A 109 29.24 -10.23 -28.62
C GLU A 109 28.94 -11.58 -29.30
N LEU A 110 27.74 -12.14 -29.10
CA LEU A 110 27.32 -13.37 -29.78
C LEU A 110 27.26 -13.19 -31.30
N ASP A 111 26.74 -12.05 -31.78
CA ASP A 111 26.73 -11.72 -33.20
C ASP A 111 28.16 -11.58 -33.75
N TYR A 112 29.05 -10.90 -33.02
CA TYR A 112 30.46 -10.76 -33.41
C TYR A 112 31.18 -12.12 -33.51
N GLN A 113 31.02 -12.99 -32.51
CA GLN A 113 31.68 -14.30 -32.48
C GLN A 113 31.12 -15.26 -33.54
N SER A 114 29.79 -15.26 -33.75
CA SER A 114 29.15 -16.11 -34.75
C SER A 114 29.61 -15.79 -36.19
N LYS A 115 29.99 -14.54 -36.48
CA LYS A 115 30.57 -14.13 -37.77
C LYS A 115 32.04 -14.54 -37.93
N LYS A 116 32.75 -14.80 -36.84
CA LYS A 116 34.19 -15.08 -36.82
C LYS A 116 34.52 -16.56 -36.81
N GLN A 117 33.66 -17.39 -36.20
CA GLN A 117 33.85 -18.84 -36.09
C GLN A 117 32.76 -19.61 -36.84
N THR A 118 33.17 -20.51 -37.73
CA THR A 118 32.27 -21.30 -38.57
C THR A 118 31.51 -22.40 -37.79
N ASP A 119 32.05 -22.83 -36.65
CA ASP A 119 31.48 -23.89 -35.78
C ASP A 119 31.11 -23.34 -34.40
N PHE A 120 30.60 -22.10 -34.36
CA PHE A 120 30.23 -21.42 -33.12
C PHE A 120 28.93 -22.00 -32.55
N ASN A 121 29.00 -22.60 -31.36
CA ASN A 121 27.83 -23.07 -30.64
C ASN A 121 27.12 -21.91 -29.91
N ALA A 122 26.25 -21.21 -30.65
CA ALA A 122 25.52 -20.05 -30.15
C ALA A 122 24.58 -20.39 -28.97
N GLU A 123 23.99 -21.58 -28.95
CA GLU A 123 23.06 -22.00 -27.90
C GLU A 123 23.78 -22.17 -26.55
N GLN A 124 24.91 -22.87 -26.56
CA GLN A 124 25.73 -23.04 -25.35
C GLN A 124 26.31 -21.69 -24.87
N ALA A 125 26.75 -20.83 -25.79
CA ALA A 125 27.25 -19.51 -25.45
C ALA A 125 26.16 -18.61 -24.83
N ASP A 126 24.91 -18.71 -25.33
CA ASP A 126 23.76 -18.00 -24.77
C ASP A 126 23.44 -18.46 -23.34
N GLU A 127 23.41 -19.78 -23.10
CA GLU A 127 23.16 -20.34 -21.76
C GLU A 127 24.21 -19.88 -20.73
N ILE A 128 25.49 -19.99 -21.08
CA ILE A 128 26.60 -19.57 -20.21
C ILE A 128 26.50 -18.07 -19.92
N SER A 129 26.27 -17.26 -20.95
CA SER A 129 26.18 -15.81 -20.82
C SER A 129 24.98 -15.39 -19.97
N ASN A 130 23.81 -16.01 -20.16
CA ASN A 130 22.63 -15.76 -19.33
C ASN A 130 22.89 -16.11 -17.85
N ARG A 131 23.61 -17.20 -17.57
CA ARG A 131 24.04 -17.55 -16.21
C ARG A 131 25.00 -16.53 -15.61
N ILE A 132 25.94 -16.00 -16.38
CA ILE A 132 26.86 -14.93 -15.94
C ILE A 132 26.07 -13.66 -15.62
N ILE A 133 25.18 -13.21 -16.51
CA ILE A 133 24.32 -12.04 -16.29
C ILE A 133 23.50 -12.22 -15.01
N GLN A 134 22.91 -13.40 -14.79
CA GLN A 134 22.16 -13.69 -13.58
C GLN A 134 23.03 -13.60 -12.32
N LYS A 135 24.25 -14.16 -12.34
CA LYS A 135 25.19 -14.09 -11.20
C LYS A 135 25.58 -12.65 -10.87
N ILE A 136 25.94 -11.86 -11.89
CA ILE A 136 26.28 -10.44 -11.73
C ILE A 136 25.10 -9.68 -11.11
N THR A 137 23.91 -9.82 -11.72
CA THR A 137 22.68 -9.15 -11.25
C THR A 137 22.36 -9.51 -9.80
N LYS A 138 22.53 -10.79 -9.41
CA LYS A 138 22.30 -11.25 -8.04
C LYS A 138 23.32 -10.69 -7.05
N GLN A 139 24.59 -10.60 -7.42
CA GLN A 139 25.60 -10.00 -6.55
C GLN A 139 25.31 -8.52 -6.30
N PHE A 140 24.92 -7.77 -7.33
CA PHE A 140 24.49 -6.38 -7.17
C PHE A 140 23.25 -6.26 -6.28
N ALA A 141 22.23 -7.09 -6.50
CA ALA A 141 21.03 -7.09 -5.67
C ALA A 141 21.32 -7.38 -4.20
N ASN A 142 22.30 -8.24 -3.91
CA ASN A 142 22.72 -8.54 -2.55
C ASN A 142 23.52 -7.37 -1.94
N HIS A 143 24.43 -6.78 -2.70
CA HIS A 143 25.24 -5.64 -2.25
C HIS A 143 24.39 -4.41 -1.92
N LEU A 144 23.32 -4.14 -2.70
CA LEU A 144 22.38 -3.04 -2.46
C LEU A 144 21.39 -3.32 -1.32
N LYS A 145 21.30 -4.55 -0.84
CA LYS A 145 20.45 -4.94 0.31
C LYS A 145 21.23 -5.04 1.62
N ASP A 146 22.54 -4.79 1.57
CA ASP A 146 23.39 -4.85 2.75
C ASP A 146 23.29 -3.51 3.50
N ASP A 147 22.77 -3.55 4.74
CA ASP A 147 22.56 -2.36 5.58
C ASP A 147 23.87 -1.61 5.91
N SER A 148 25.04 -2.22 5.67
CA SER A 148 26.35 -1.58 5.85
C SER A 148 26.80 -0.71 4.67
N VAL A 149 26.09 -0.77 3.54
CA VAL A 149 26.45 -0.09 2.29
C VAL A 149 25.51 1.09 2.06
N ASP A 150 26.08 2.25 1.73
CA ASP A 150 25.29 3.37 1.23
C ASP A 150 24.74 3.05 -0.16
N ALA A 151 23.51 2.54 -0.16
CA ALA A 151 22.89 1.98 -1.34
C ALA A 151 22.58 3.07 -2.39
N ASP A 152 22.37 4.32 -1.98
CA ASP A 152 22.18 5.45 -2.90
C ASP A 152 23.48 5.75 -3.67
N SER A 153 24.62 5.85 -2.97
CA SER A 153 25.93 6.02 -3.62
C SER A 153 26.29 4.86 -4.56
N SER A 154 26.04 3.62 -4.14
CA SER A 154 26.26 2.44 -4.98
C SER A 154 25.36 2.45 -6.22
N LEU A 155 24.11 2.89 -6.08
CA LEU A 155 23.16 3.01 -7.19
C LEU A 155 23.60 4.08 -8.19
N GLU A 156 24.03 5.24 -7.72
CA GLU A 156 24.60 6.28 -8.59
C GLU A 156 25.83 5.80 -9.36
N LEU A 157 26.72 5.07 -8.67
CA LEU A 157 27.93 4.53 -9.29
C LEU A 157 27.58 3.55 -10.42
N ILE A 158 26.62 2.65 -10.19
CA ILE A 158 26.17 1.68 -11.20
C ILE A 158 25.54 2.41 -12.39
N GLN A 159 24.70 3.42 -12.14
CA GLN A 159 24.09 4.22 -13.21
C GLN A 159 25.17 4.92 -14.05
N LYS A 160 26.21 5.48 -13.43
CA LYS A 160 27.32 6.14 -14.12
C LYS A 160 28.20 5.16 -14.91
N ILE A 161 28.60 4.03 -14.32
CA ILE A 161 29.47 3.04 -14.96
C ILE A 161 28.79 2.42 -16.19
N PHE A 162 27.52 2.04 -16.05
CA PHE A 162 26.79 1.35 -17.12
C PHE A 162 25.94 2.29 -17.99
N GLN A 163 25.98 3.60 -17.72
CA GLN A 163 25.21 4.63 -18.41
C GLN A 163 23.72 4.24 -18.52
N LEU A 164 23.12 3.89 -17.37
CA LEU A 164 21.76 3.38 -17.32
C LEU A 164 20.75 4.54 -17.32
N GLU A 165 19.88 4.59 -18.32
CA GLU A 165 18.72 5.49 -18.30
C GLU A 165 17.60 4.84 -17.48
N VAL A 166 17.42 5.34 -16.25
CA VAL A 166 16.32 4.91 -15.39
C VAL A 166 15.17 5.89 -15.56
N HIS A 167 14.21 5.54 -16.43
CA HIS A 167 12.96 6.30 -16.50
C HIS A 167 12.18 6.08 -15.19
N SER A 168 12.26 7.04 -14.27
CA SER A 168 11.35 7.11 -13.13
C SER A 168 9.95 7.38 -13.69
N LYS A 169 9.03 6.42 -13.51
CA LYS A 169 7.60 6.65 -13.69
C LYS A 169 7.02 7.27 -12.43
#